data_AF-A0A258G9G8-F1
#
_entry.id   AF-A0A258G9G8-F1
#
_cell.length_a   1.000
_cell.length_b   1.000
_cell.length_c   1.000
_cell.angle_alpha   90.00
_cell.angle_beta   90.00
_cell.angle_gamma   90.00
#
_symmetry.space_group_name_H-M   'P 1'
#
loop_
_entity.id
_entity.type
_entity.pdbx_description
1 polymer ?
#
loop_
_entity_poly.entity_id
_entity_poly.type
_entity_poly.pdbx_seq_one_letter_code
_entity_poly.pdbx_strand_id
1 'polypeptide(L)'
;MAGAPTLTETLGRAAFDLRNAPETRARKLDRPYQGLTWGADEAAGPMPLHLPGDEIAQPADEEGPAPAPEAEAEPPLSARLTGRVAVGLIIVSGDKPSLRLSQQDQTLIVSEVQNGLSFLASQSPARDVTFVHDIRVATVTVPEVTSGTSYEDFEAPWRDAALQQLGLPAGTAGARRHARNLRTQLGTNWAYVAFFTKYQLRHFAYAARGGPKLVMHFGNDGWGSNQIDRVFAHETGHIFNAPDEYASSNCDCGGSWGVFGEPNANCAACAPGGGVDCIMKSNDWAMCNSTLLHLGYNGVPHPAMPAGTS
;
A
#
# COMPACT_ATOMS: atom_id res chain seq x y z
N MET A 1 -29.24 -6.92 22.92
CA MET A 1 -28.10 -6.27 23.59
C MET A 1 -26.98 -6.15 22.56
N ALA A 2 -26.53 -4.95 22.23
CA ALA A 2 -25.36 -4.80 21.37
C ALA A 2 -24.13 -5.32 22.12
N GLY A 3 -23.33 -6.18 21.49
CA GLY A 3 -22.08 -6.69 22.07
C GLY A 3 -21.05 -5.58 22.25
N ALA A 4 -19.98 -5.85 22.99
CA ALA A 4 -18.84 -4.94 23.07
C ALA A 4 -18.25 -4.70 21.67
N PRO A 5 -17.82 -3.46 21.34
CA PRO A 5 -17.25 -3.15 20.05
C PRO A 5 -15.96 -3.95 19.83
N THR A 6 -15.77 -4.40 18.59
CA THR A 6 -14.54 -5.07 18.15
C THR A 6 -13.35 -4.09 18.17
N LEU A 7 -12.13 -4.64 18.08
CA LEU A 7 -10.92 -3.84 17.93
C LEU A 7 -10.99 -2.94 16.68
N THR A 8 -11.45 -3.50 15.55
CA THR A 8 -11.65 -2.76 14.30
C THR A 8 -12.59 -1.57 14.49
N GLU A 9 -13.72 -1.75 15.15
CA GLU A 9 -14.67 -0.65 15.39
C GLU A 9 -14.10 0.40 16.34
N THR A 10 -13.41 -0.04 17.40
CA THR A 10 -12.82 0.85 18.42
C THR A 10 -11.72 1.72 17.83
N LEU A 11 -10.72 1.11 17.18
CA LEU A 11 -9.63 1.86 16.53
C LEU A 11 -10.12 2.63 15.32
N GLY A 12 -11.01 2.05 14.52
CA GLY A 12 -11.59 2.73 13.36
C GLY A 12 -12.34 4.00 13.74
N ARG A 13 -13.08 3.98 14.86
CA ARG A 13 -13.75 5.17 15.40
C ARG A 13 -12.76 6.19 15.96
N ALA A 14 -11.78 5.77 16.77
CA ALA A 14 -10.78 6.67 17.32
C ALA A 14 -9.99 7.38 16.21
N ALA A 15 -9.64 6.64 15.16
CA ALA A 15 -8.98 7.18 13.96
C ALA A 15 -9.87 8.17 13.19
N PHE A 16 -11.15 7.86 13.04
CA PHE A 16 -12.11 8.77 12.44
C PHE A 16 -12.23 10.07 13.24
N ASP A 17 -12.27 9.99 14.57
CA ASP A 17 -12.34 11.18 15.42
C ASP A 17 -11.04 12.00 15.30
N LEU A 18 -9.88 11.34 15.30
CA LEU A 18 -8.56 11.96 15.13
C LEU A 18 -8.43 12.72 13.80
N ARG A 19 -8.81 12.12 12.66
CA ARG A 19 -8.73 12.79 11.35
C ARG A 19 -9.70 13.97 11.21
N ASN A 20 -10.77 13.98 11.98
CA ASN A 20 -11.76 15.06 11.98
C ASN A 20 -11.46 16.16 13.00
N ALA A 21 -10.51 15.94 13.91
CA ALA A 21 -10.09 16.95 14.86
C ALA A 21 -9.55 18.21 14.13
N PRO A 22 -9.92 19.44 14.57
CA PRO A 22 -9.50 20.67 13.92
C PRO A 22 -7.98 20.80 13.75
N GLU A 23 -7.22 20.43 14.78
CA GLU A 23 -5.75 20.49 14.75
C GLU A 23 -5.16 19.54 13.69
N THR A 24 -5.70 18.32 13.58
CA THR A 24 -5.26 17.36 12.56
C THR A 24 -5.55 17.90 11.17
N ARG A 25 -6.75 18.44 10.94
CA ARG A 25 -7.12 19.05 9.66
C ARG A 25 -6.23 20.25 9.32
N ALA A 26 -5.92 21.10 10.29
CA ALA A 26 -5.01 22.23 10.11
C ALA A 26 -3.61 21.76 9.69
N ARG A 27 -3.04 20.76 10.37
CA ARG A 27 -1.76 20.14 9.97
C ARG A 27 -1.80 19.53 8.57
N LYS A 28 -2.95 18.98 8.15
CA LYS A 28 -3.11 18.43 6.79
C LYS A 28 -3.21 19.50 5.69
N LEU A 29 -3.48 20.77 6.03
CA LEU A 29 -3.45 21.88 5.08
C LEU A 29 -2.04 22.45 4.90
N ASP A 30 -1.23 22.43 5.96
CA ASP A 30 0.15 22.91 5.96
C ASP A 30 1.14 21.74 5.98
N ARG A 31 1.09 20.92 4.92
CA ARG A 31 1.85 19.68 4.87
C ARG A 31 3.29 19.92 4.44
N PRO A 32 4.28 19.47 5.23
CA PRO A 32 5.65 19.40 4.78
C PRO A 32 5.77 18.62 3.47
N TYR A 33 6.68 19.06 2.60
CA TYR A 33 7.06 18.34 1.39
C TYR A 33 5.94 18.15 0.35
N GLN A 34 4.82 18.88 0.43
CA GLN A 34 3.82 18.94 -0.63
C GLN A 34 4.49 19.35 -1.96
N GLY A 35 4.18 18.66 -3.05
CA GLY A 35 4.77 18.96 -4.36
C GLY A 35 6.15 18.35 -4.61
N LEU A 36 6.82 17.83 -3.58
CA LEU A 36 8.12 17.20 -3.79
C LEU A 36 7.94 15.87 -4.51
N THR A 37 8.78 15.65 -5.53
CA THR A 37 8.89 14.35 -6.20
C THR A 37 9.29 13.27 -5.21
N TRP A 38 8.76 12.06 -5.40
CA TRP A 38 9.16 10.90 -4.61
C TRP A 38 10.63 10.50 -4.81
N GLY A 39 11.23 10.99 -5.90
CA GLY A 39 12.63 10.78 -6.22
C GLY A 39 13.58 11.87 -5.73
N ALA A 40 13.13 12.79 -4.88
CA ALA A 40 13.99 13.85 -4.36
C ALA A 40 15.14 13.25 -3.52
N ASP A 41 16.34 13.79 -3.66
CA ASP A 41 17.47 13.41 -2.81
C ASP A 41 17.32 14.00 -1.39
N GLU A 42 18.09 13.47 -0.43
CA GLU A 42 18.06 13.95 0.97
C GLU A 42 18.37 15.45 1.11
N ALA A 43 19.04 16.04 0.11
CA ALA A 43 19.37 17.47 0.10
C ALA A 43 18.14 18.34 -0.23
N ALA A 44 17.15 17.80 -0.94
CA ALA A 44 15.90 18.48 -1.30
C ALA A 44 14.67 18.00 -0.50
N GLY A 45 14.75 16.89 0.22
CA GLY A 45 13.64 16.31 0.97
C GLY A 45 14.00 15.07 1.79
N PRO A 46 13.00 14.29 2.25
CA PRO A 46 13.24 12.99 2.87
C PRO A 46 13.82 11.96 1.87
N MET A 47 14.18 10.78 2.36
CA MET A 47 14.68 9.69 1.52
C MET A 47 13.71 9.35 0.37
N PRO A 48 14.24 8.99 -0.82
CA PRO A 48 13.41 8.59 -1.95
C PRO A 48 12.44 7.47 -1.59
N LEU A 49 11.23 7.53 -2.14
CA LEU A 49 10.19 6.55 -1.82
C LEU A 49 10.52 5.13 -2.31
N HIS A 50 11.38 4.97 -3.30
CA HIS A 50 12.01 3.70 -3.65
C HIS A 50 13.50 3.88 -3.87
N LEU A 51 14.28 2.87 -3.49
CA LEU A 51 15.72 2.83 -3.78
C LEU A 51 15.93 2.65 -5.29
N PRO A 52 16.95 3.30 -5.89
CA PRO A 52 17.27 3.10 -7.30
C PRO A 52 17.51 1.63 -7.63
N GLY A 53 16.73 1.09 -8.57
CA GLY A 53 16.82 -0.33 -8.99
C GLY A 53 16.04 -1.33 -8.13
N ASP A 54 15.43 -0.91 -7.03
CA ASP A 54 14.46 -1.72 -6.27
C ASP A 54 13.05 -1.52 -6.87
N GLU A 55 12.90 -1.78 -8.18
CA GLU A 55 11.60 -1.77 -8.88
C GLU A 55 10.68 -2.86 -8.32
N ILE A 56 10.15 -2.60 -7.14
CA ILE A 56 9.23 -3.42 -6.36
C ILE A 56 9.85 -4.74 -5.88
N ALA A 57 9.57 -5.12 -4.63
CA ALA A 57 9.75 -6.48 -4.17
C ALA A 57 8.93 -7.41 -5.09
N GLN A 58 9.57 -7.92 -6.15
CA GLN A 58 9.17 -9.13 -6.83
C GLN A 58 8.89 -10.14 -5.69
N PRO A 59 7.69 -10.74 -5.63
CA PRO A 59 7.42 -11.69 -4.57
C PRO A 59 8.55 -12.72 -4.59
N ALA A 60 9.23 -12.91 -3.45
CA ALA A 60 10.38 -13.79 -3.29
C ALA A 60 10.10 -15.28 -3.67
N ASP A 61 8.89 -15.57 -4.16
CA ASP A 61 8.38 -16.88 -4.50
C ASP A 61 8.50 -17.19 -6.02
N GLU A 62 8.98 -16.27 -6.88
CA GLU A 62 9.14 -16.54 -8.33
C GLU A 62 10.48 -17.20 -8.71
N GLU A 63 11.42 -17.39 -7.78
CA GLU A 63 12.69 -18.11 -8.04
C GLU A 63 12.60 -19.65 -7.82
N GLY A 64 11.38 -20.20 -7.76
CA GLY A 64 11.14 -21.64 -7.68
C GLY A 64 11.06 -22.32 -9.06
N PRO A 65 11.36 -23.64 -9.18
CA PRO A 65 11.17 -24.36 -10.43
C PRO A 65 9.71 -24.23 -10.90
N ALA A 66 9.54 -24.06 -12.22
CA ALA A 66 8.26 -23.82 -12.88
C ALA A 66 7.12 -24.66 -12.26
N PRO A 67 5.98 -24.04 -11.91
CA PRO A 67 4.86 -24.79 -11.36
C PRO A 67 4.42 -25.88 -12.35
N ALA A 68 4.17 -27.07 -11.81
CA ALA A 68 3.45 -28.13 -12.50
C ALA A 68 2.12 -27.57 -13.04
N PRO A 69 1.58 -28.11 -14.17
CA PRO A 69 0.41 -27.53 -14.83
C PRO A 69 -0.73 -27.31 -13.84
N GLU A 70 -1.05 -26.03 -13.62
CA GLU A 70 -1.91 -25.56 -12.54
C GLU A 70 -3.36 -26.01 -12.77
N ALA A 71 -3.98 -26.53 -11.70
CA ALA A 71 -5.41 -26.38 -11.50
C ALA A 71 -5.77 -24.89 -11.66
N GLU A 72 -6.90 -24.56 -12.30
CA GLU A 72 -7.37 -23.20 -12.61
C GLU A 72 -6.77 -22.11 -11.69
N ALA A 73 -5.91 -21.24 -12.26
CA ALA A 73 -5.23 -20.20 -11.51
C ALA A 73 -6.22 -19.40 -10.64
N GLU A 74 -5.97 -19.35 -9.32
CA GLU A 74 -6.91 -18.73 -8.39
C GLU A 74 -7.15 -17.24 -8.74
N PRO A 75 -8.39 -16.72 -8.64
CA PRO A 75 -8.71 -15.36 -9.05
C PRO A 75 -7.82 -14.30 -8.37
N PRO A 76 -7.40 -13.25 -9.10
CA PRO A 76 -6.51 -12.22 -8.59
C PRO A 76 -7.13 -11.48 -7.40
N LEU A 77 -6.28 -10.99 -6.49
CA LEU A 77 -6.71 -10.31 -5.27
C LEU A 77 -6.90 -8.80 -5.43
N SER A 78 -6.23 -8.19 -6.40
CA SER A 78 -6.21 -6.74 -6.62
C SER A 78 -5.99 -6.37 -8.09
N ALA A 79 -6.82 -6.90 -9.00
CA ALA A 79 -6.69 -6.58 -10.42
C ALA A 79 -7.18 -5.16 -10.77
N ARG A 80 -8.18 -4.66 -10.02
CA ARG A 80 -8.81 -3.35 -10.29
C ARG A 80 -9.18 -2.67 -8.98
N LEU A 81 -9.01 -1.37 -8.91
CA LEU A 81 -9.48 -0.57 -7.79
C LEU A 81 -10.95 -0.17 -8.01
N THR A 82 -11.86 -1.11 -7.81
CA THR A 82 -13.31 -0.94 -8.07
C THR A 82 -14.14 -1.63 -6.98
N GLY A 83 -15.38 -1.20 -6.79
CA GLY A 83 -16.29 -1.88 -5.85
C GLY A 83 -15.81 -1.85 -4.40
N ARG A 84 -16.01 -2.95 -3.68
CA ARG A 84 -15.58 -3.08 -2.28
C ARG A 84 -14.19 -3.68 -2.22
N VAL A 85 -13.29 -3.08 -1.45
CA VAL A 85 -11.91 -3.55 -1.23
C VAL A 85 -11.70 -3.81 0.26
N ALA A 86 -11.28 -5.03 0.62
CA ALA A 86 -10.91 -5.36 1.98
C ALA A 86 -9.42 -5.05 2.23
N VAL A 87 -9.12 -4.36 3.33
CA VAL A 87 -7.74 -4.08 3.76
C VAL A 87 -7.53 -4.70 5.13
N GLY A 88 -6.73 -5.76 5.18
CA GLY A 88 -6.26 -6.34 6.43
C GLY A 88 -5.10 -5.53 6.96
N LEU A 89 -5.32 -4.72 8.00
CA LEU A 89 -4.29 -3.88 8.59
C LEU A 89 -3.70 -4.57 9.82
N ILE A 90 -2.49 -5.10 9.70
CA ILE A 90 -1.77 -5.80 10.76
C ILE A 90 -0.69 -4.86 11.32
N ILE A 91 -0.91 -4.38 12.55
CA ILE A 91 0.03 -3.52 13.26
C ILE A 91 0.88 -4.38 14.19
N VAL A 92 2.19 -4.46 13.91
CA VAL A 92 3.11 -5.36 14.61
C VAL A 92 4.03 -4.56 15.53
N SER A 93 3.96 -4.84 16.83
CA SER A 93 4.86 -4.30 17.86
C SER A 93 5.89 -5.34 18.29
N GLY A 94 7.09 -4.87 18.62
CA GLY A 94 8.06 -5.66 19.39
C GLY A 94 7.84 -5.52 20.90
N ASP A 95 8.48 -6.40 21.67
CA ASP A 95 8.47 -6.38 23.13
C ASP A 95 9.35 -5.25 23.71
N LYS A 96 10.44 -4.89 23.02
CA LYS A 96 11.33 -3.78 23.36
C LYS A 96 10.64 -2.41 23.24
N PRO A 97 10.95 -1.43 24.12
CA PRO A 97 10.34 -0.10 24.07
C PRO A 97 10.47 0.63 22.73
N SER A 98 11.62 0.51 22.05
CA SER A 98 11.86 1.14 20.74
C SER A 98 10.99 0.59 19.61
N LEU A 99 10.55 -0.67 19.74
CA LEU A 99 9.77 -1.39 18.73
C LEU A 99 8.27 -1.38 19.01
N ARG A 100 7.86 -0.74 20.12
CA ARG A 100 6.47 -0.74 20.57
C ARG A 100 5.67 0.35 19.87
N LEU A 101 4.54 -0.03 19.27
CA LEU A 101 3.54 0.91 18.77
C LEU A 101 2.51 1.18 19.86
N SER A 102 2.49 2.41 20.36
CA SER A 102 1.54 2.85 21.38
C SER A 102 0.10 2.85 20.83
N GLN A 103 -0.89 2.99 21.70
CA GLN A 103 -2.28 3.16 21.26
C GLN A 103 -2.47 4.42 20.40
N GLN A 104 -1.71 5.48 20.69
CA GLN A 104 -1.71 6.70 19.88
C GLN A 104 -1.11 6.44 18.50
N ASP A 105 0.01 5.68 18.43
CA ASP A 105 0.63 5.28 17.16
C ASP A 105 -0.35 4.45 16.32
N GLN A 106 -1.02 3.47 16.94
CA GLN A 106 -2.02 2.63 16.29
C GLN A 106 -3.18 3.46 15.74
N THR A 107 -3.69 4.41 16.53
CA THR A 107 -4.78 5.31 16.11
C THR A 107 -4.34 6.22 14.95
N LEU A 108 -3.11 6.73 15.01
CA LEU A 108 -2.53 7.53 13.93
C LEU A 108 -2.41 6.70 12.65
N ILE A 109 -1.82 5.50 12.70
CA ILE A 109 -1.70 4.60 11.54
C ILE A 109 -3.07 4.39 10.88
N VAL A 110 -4.09 4.02 11.66
CA VAL A 110 -5.43 3.77 11.12
C VAL A 110 -6.03 5.06 10.53
N SER A 111 -5.82 6.21 11.17
CA SER A 111 -6.28 7.52 10.66
C SER A 111 -5.65 7.86 9.32
N GLU A 112 -4.34 7.66 9.19
CA GLU A 112 -3.57 7.94 7.97
C GLU A 112 -3.97 6.98 6.83
N VAL A 113 -4.07 5.68 7.11
CA VAL A 113 -4.58 4.68 6.16
C VAL A 113 -5.97 5.06 5.67
N GLN A 114 -6.90 5.39 6.58
CA GLN A 114 -8.24 5.82 6.21
C GLN A 114 -8.22 7.08 5.33
N ASN A 115 -7.32 8.03 5.59
CA ASN A 115 -7.23 9.26 4.80
C ASN A 115 -6.71 8.99 3.39
N GLY A 116 -5.63 8.22 3.23
CA GLY A 116 -5.08 7.84 1.93
C GLY A 116 -6.06 7.03 1.09
N LEU A 117 -6.74 6.07 1.70
CA LEU A 117 -7.77 5.28 1.03
C LEU A 117 -9.03 6.10 0.68
N SER A 118 -9.40 7.08 1.51
CA SER A 118 -10.49 8.01 1.18
C SER A 118 -10.15 8.86 -0.04
N PHE A 119 -8.90 9.30 -0.17
CA PHE A 119 -8.42 9.98 -1.38
C PHE A 119 -8.57 9.06 -2.60
N LEU A 120 -8.02 7.85 -2.57
CA LEU A 120 -8.12 6.92 -3.71
C LEU A 120 -9.59 6.66 -4.10
N ALA A 121 -10.45 6.34 -3.12
CA ALA A 121 -11.88 6.13 -3.39
C ALA A 121 -12.55 7.35 -4.04
N SER A 122 -12.17 8.57 -3.65
CA SER A 122 -12.69 9.81 -4.22
C SER A 122 -12.26 10.07 -5.66
N GLN A 123 -11.18 9.42 -6.13
CA GLN A 123 -10.71 9.55 -7.51
C GLN A 123 -11.48 8.67 -8.50
N SER A 124 -12.26 7.68 -8.03
CA SER A 124 -13.07 6.85 -8.93
C SER A 124 -14.12 7.69 -9.66
N PRO A 125 -14.06 7.78 -11.01
CA PRO A 125 -15.07 8.51 -11.79
C PRO A 125 -16.48 7.96 -11.59
N ALA A 126 -16.60 6.64 -11.45
CA ALA A 126 -17.86 5.95 -11.21
C ALA A 126 -18.36 6.06 -9.75
N ARG A 127 -17.54 6.60 -8.82
CA ARG A 127 -17.86 6.73 -7.38
C ARG A 127 -18.28 5.42 -6.73
N ASP A 128 -17.68 4.32 -7.18
CA ASP A 128 -18.06 2.95 -6.85
C ASP A 128 -17.06 2.25 -5.93
N VAL A 129 -16.04 2.97 -5.43
CA VAL A 129 -14.99 2.40 -4.57
C VAL A 129 -15.29 2.64 -3.11
N THR A 130 -15.25 1.57 -2.32
CA THR A 130 -15.36 1.62 -0.87
C THR A 130 -14.35 0.67 -0.23
N PHE A 131 -13.72 1.13 0.85
CA PHE A 131 -12.77 0.31 1.62
C PHE A 131 -13.40 -0.19 2.91
N VAL A 132 -13.13 -1.45 3.22
CA VAL A 132 -13.54 -2.12 4.46
C VAL A 132 -12.28 -2.64 5.13
N HIS A 133 -12.15 -2.42 6.44
CA HIS A 133 -10.93 -2.72 7.17
C HIS A 133 -11.15 -3.90 8.11
N ASP A 134 -10.14 -4.75 8.27
CA ASP A 134 -9.99 -5.66 9.39
C ASP A 134 -8.67 -5.30 10.09
N ILE A 135 -8.74 -4.86 11.35
CA ILE A 135 -7.57 -4.33 12.07
C ILE A 135 -7.12 -5.37 13.08
N ARG A 136 -5.85 -5.76 12.99
CA ARG A 136 -5.17 -6.66 13.92
C ARG A 136 -3.98 -5.96 14.54
N VAL A 137 -3.78 -6.18 15.84
CA VAL A 137 -2.58 -5.74 16.54
C VAL A 137 -1.90 -6.99 17.08
N ALA A 138 -0.63 -7.19 16.74
CA ALA A 138 0.18 -8.29 17.20
C ALA A 138 1.40 -7.75 17.96
N THR A 139 1.76 -8.40 19.06
CA THR A 139 3.02 -8.14 19.76
C THR A 139 3.86 -9.39 19.67
N VAL A 140 5.04 -9.28 19.06
CA VAL A 140 5.96 -10.40 18.83
C VAL A 140 7.23 -10.23 19.65
N THR A 141 7.83 -11.35 20.05
CA THR A 141 9.11 -11.40 20.75
C THR A 141 10.15 -11.96 19.80
N VAL A 142 10.54 -11.14 18.81
CA VAL A 142 11.62 -11.47 17.89
C VAL A 142 12.69 -10.37 17.94
N PRO A 143 13.98 -10.72 17.84
CA PRO A 143 15.03 -9.72 17.77
C PRO A 143 14.89 -8.89 16.49
N GLU A 144 15.27 -7.62 16.58
CA GLU A 144 15.39 -6.77 15.40
C GLU A 144 16.61 -7.21 14.57
N VAL A 145 16.40 -7.30 13.25
CA VAL A 145 17.46 -7.59 12.29
C VAL A 145 18.15 -6.27 11.95
N THR A 146 19.44 -6.16 12.28
CA THR A 146 20.24 -4.94 12.06
C THR A 146 21.17 -5.05 10.86
N SER A 147 21.23 -6.21 10.22
CA SER A 147 22.06 -6.48 9.04
C SER A 147 21.35 -7.50 8.16
N GLY A 148 21.19 -7.19 6.87
CA GLY A 148 20.56 -8.02 5.87
C GLY A 148 20.74 -7.42 4.49
N THR A 149 20.49 -8.21 3.45
CA THR A 149 20.70 -7.80 2.04
C THR A 149 19.44 -7.86 1.21
N SER A 150 18.35 -8.40 1.73
CA SER A 150 17.05 -8.51 1.05
C SER A 150 15.93 -7.93 1.89
N TYR A 151 14.78 -7.64 1.27
CA TYR A 151 13.55 -7.27 2.00
C TYR A 151 13.14 -8.37 2.98
N GLU A 152 13.26 -9.62 2.56
CA GLU A 152 12.85 -10.78 3.34
C GLU A 152 13.69 -10.97 4.60
N ASP A 153 15.00 -10.68 4.56
CA ASP A 153 15.88 -10.74 5.75
C ASP A 153 15.34 -9.88 6.90
N PHE A 154 14.84 -8.68 6.58
CA PHE A 154 14.32 -7.74 7.56
C PHE A 154 12.85 -7.99 7.91
N GLU A 155 12.04 -8.47 6.95
CA GLU A 155 10.59 -8.62 7.09
C GLU A 155 10.19 -9.95 7.76
N ALA A 156 10.81 -11.06 7.36
CA ALA A 156 10.36 -12.40 7.70
C ALA A 156 10.23 -12.65 9.21
N PRO A 157 11.22 -12.30 10.07
CA PRO A 157 11.18 -12.69 11.47
C PRO A 157 9.96 -12.15 12.22
N TRP A 158 9.63 -10.86 12.06
CA TRP A 158 8.50 -10.25 12.76
C TRP A 158 7.17 -10.48 12.05
N ARG A 159 7.16 -10.51 10.71
CA ARG A 159 5.94 -10.76 9.95
C ARG A 159 5.45 -12.18 10.20
N ASP A 160 6.33 -13.17 10.13
CA ASP A 160 5.94 -14.57 10.24
C ASP A 160 5.49 -14.90 11.66
N ALA A 161 6.15 -14.32 12.68
CA ALA A 161 5.70 -14.41 14.06
C ALA A 161 4.29 -13.79 14.25
N ALA A 162 4.00 -12.65 13.60
CA ALA A 162 2.68 -12.03 13.66
C ALA A 162 1.61 -12.87 12.93
N LEU A 163 1.93 -13.38 11.74
CA LEU A 163 1.05 -14.26 10.97
C LEU A 163 0.74 -15.56 11.73
N GLN A 164 1.75 -16.15 12.39
CA GLN A 164 1.58 -17.35 13.20
C GLN A 164 0.59 -17.12 14.36
N GLN A 165 0.65 -15.96 15.03
CA GLN A 165 -0.33 -15.60 16.08
C GLN A 165 -1.77 -15.50 15.53
N LEU A 166 -1.93 -15.17 14.25
CA LEU A 166 -3.21 -15.14 13.55
C LEU A 166 -3.62 -16.52 12.97
N GLY A 167 -2.84 -17.58 13.23
CA GLY A 167 -3.09 -18.92 12.69
C GLY A 167 -2.86 -19.03 11.19
N LEU A 168 -2.06 -18.13 10.62
CA LEU A 168 -1.73 -18.09 9.20
C LEU A 168 -0.35 -18.70 8.94
N PRO A 169 -0.10 -19.24 7.73
CA PRO A 169 1.24 -19.62 7.30
C PRO A 169 2.21 -18.44 7.37
N ALA A 170 3.51 -18.76 7.42
CA ALA A 170 4.57 -17.77 7.23
C ALA A 170 4.60 -17.24 5.79
N GLY A 171 5.35 -16.16 5.57
CA GLY A 171 5.65 -15.66 4.23
C GLY A 171 4.51 -14.94 3.53
N THR A 172 4.76 -14.65 2.25
CA THR A 172 3.76 -14.09 1.32
C THR A 172 2.52 -15.00 1.20
N ALA A 173 2.69 -16.32 1.33
CA ALA A 173 1.59 -17.27 1.36
C ALA A 173 0.59 -16.98 2.51
N GLY A 174 1.09 -16.59 3.69
CA GLY A 174 0.26 -16.17 4.82
C GLY A 174 -0.55 -14.92 4.55
N ALA A 175 0.10 -13.88 4.02
CA ALA A 175 -0.57 -12.64 3.62
C ALA A 175 -1.63 -12.88 2.53
N ARG A 176 -1.30 -13.69 1.51
CA ARG A 176 -2.23 -14.10 0.44
C ARG A 176 -3.45 -14.82 1.01
N ARG A 177 -3.24 -15.80 1.89
CA ARG A 177 -4.32 -16.55 2.55
C ARG A 177 -5.20 -15.62 3.39
N HIS A 178 -4.62 -14.66 4.10
CA HIS A 178 -5.38 -13.70 4.88
C HIS A 178 -6.23 -12.79 4.00
N ALA A 179 -5.67 -12.21 2.94
CA ALA A 179 -6.41 -11.40 1.97
C ALA A 179 -7.59 -12.18 1.36
N ARG A 180 -7.38 -13.45 0.98
CA ARG A 180 -8.47 -14.32 0.49
C ARG A 180 -9.55 -14.53 1.54
N ASN A 181 -9.18 -14.83 2.78
CA ASN A 181 -10.13 -15.00 3.86
C ASN A 181 -10.96 -13.72 4.07
N LEU A 182 -10.32 -12.54 4.09
CA LEU A 182 -11.00 -11.26 4.21
C LEU A 182 -11.96 -11.01 3.05
N ARG A 183 -11.53 -11.27 1.80
CA ARG A 183 -12.38 -11.12 0.61
C ARG A 183 -13.67 -11.92 0.74
N THR A 184 -13.56 -13.18 1.13
CA THR A 184 -14.70 -14.09 1.30
C THR A 184 -15.57 -13.69 2.50
N GLN A 185 -14.96 -13.42 3.65
CA GLN A 185 -15.69 -13.11 4.90
C GLN A 185 -16.44 -11.79 4.82
N LEU A 186 -15.87 -10.78 4.17
CA LEU A 186 -16.45 -9.44 4.07
C LEU A 186 -17.26 -9.23 2.78
N GLY A 187 -17.24 -10.20 1.85
CA GLY A 187 -17.93 -10.11 0.57
C GLY A 187 -17.44 -8.94 -0.28
N THR A 188 -16.12 -8.82 -0.44
CA THR A 188 -15.48 -7.75 -1.22
C THR A 188 -15.03 -8.26 -2.60
N ASN A 189 -14.83 -7.34 -3.54
CA ASN A 189 -14.32 -7.65 -4.88
C ASN A 189 -12.81 -7.94 -4.82
N TRP A 190 -12.10 -7.15 -4.02
CA TRP A 190 -10.64 -7.17 -3.92
C TRP A 190 -10.22 -7.21 -2.46
N ALA A 191 -8.99 -7.65 -2.20
CA ALA A 191 -8.43 -7.67 -0.87
C ALA A 191 -6.91 -7.67 -0.88
N TYR A 192 -6.30 -7.02 0.11
CA TYR A 192 -4.86 -7.10 0.37
C TYR A 192 -4.57 -6.89 1.87
N VAL A 193 -3.32 -7.11 2.26
CA VAL A 193 -2.84 -6.94 3.64
C VAL A 193 -1.82 -5.81 3.69
N ALA A 194 -1.91 -4.97 4.70
CA ALA A 194 -0.92 -3.95 5.02
C ALA A 194 -0.29 -4.27 6.39
N PHE A 195 1.03 -4.25 6.46
CA PHE A 195 1.79 -4.39 7.70
C PHE A 195 2.37 -3.03 8.12
N PHE A 196 2.20 -2.68 9.39
CA PHE A 196 2.88 -1.54 10.00
C PHE A 196 3.76 -1.98 11.15
N THR A 197 4.97 -1.42 11.23
CA THR A 197 5.95 -1.83 12.23
C THR A 197 6.92 -0.71 12.63
N LYS A 198 7.63 -0.89 13.75
CA LYS A 198 8.83 -0.12 14.13
C LYS A 198 10.12 -0.95 14.02
N TYR A 199 10.03 -2.19 13.57
CA TYR A 199 11.20 -2.99 13.23
C TYR A 199 11.91 -2.37 12.03
N GLN A 200 13.25 -2.36 12.07
CA GLN A 200 14.06 -1.98 10.92
C GLN A 200 13.62 -2.73 9.66
N LEU A 201 13.41 -1.97 8.59
CA LEU A 201 13.09 -2.49 7.26
C LEU A 201 14.26 -2.26 6.31
N ARG A 202 14.30 -3.03 5.21
CA ARG A 202 15.21 -2.75 4.09
C ARG A 202 14.92 -1.37 3.47
N HIS A 203 13.63 -1.08 3.29
CA HIS A 203 13.13 0.22 2.86
C HIS A 203 11.87 0.56 3.64
N PHE A 204 11.59 1.85 3.85
CA PHE A 204 10.58 2.27 4.82
C PHE A 204 9.14 2.04 4.38
N ALA A 205 8.88 1.90 3.08
CA ALA A 205 7.58 1.58 2.51
C ALA A 205 7.79 0.78 1.23
N TYR A 206 6.97 -0.25 1.00
CA TYR A 206 6.98 -1.02 -0.25
C TYR A 206 5.72 -1.87 -0.35
N ALA A 207 5.30 -2.17 -1.57
CA ALA A 207 4.20 -3.07 -1.87
C ALA A 207 4.59 -4.13 -2.90
N ALA A 208 4.07 -5.35 -2.75
CA ALA A 208 4.14 -6.35 -3.81
C ALA A 208 3.19 -5.93 -4.94
N ARG A 209 3.73 -5.79 -6.17
CA ARG A 209 2.95 -5.38 -7.34
C ARG A 209 1.84 -6.40 -7.60
N GLY A 210 0.59 -5.93 -7.72
CA GLY A 210 -0.55 -6.84 -7.87
C GLY A 210 -0.93 -7.59 -6.59
N GLY A 211 -0.40 -7.16 -5.44
CA GLY A 211 -0.64 -7.73 -4.13
C GLY A 211 0.26 -8.94 -3.80
N PRO A 212 0.02 -9.61 -2.67
CA PRO A 212 -1.08 -9.42 -1.73
C PRO A 212 -0.74 -8.49 -0.55
N LYS A 213 0.49 -7.96 -0.47
CA LYS A 213 0.98 -7.26 0.73
C LYS A 213 1.62 -5.91 0.43
N LEU A 214 1.47 -5.01 1.40
CA LEU A 214 2.18 -3.74 1.54
C LEU A 214 2.80 -3.71 2.94
N VAL A 215 3.99 -3.14 3.08
CA VAL A 215 4.69 -3.00 4.36
C VAL A 215 5.15 -1.55 4.53
N MET A 216 4.95 -0.99 5.71
CA MET A 216 5.41 0.35 6.06
C MET A 216 6.00 0.43 7.46
N HIS A 217 7.09 1.17 7.59
CA HIS A 217 7.66 1.60 8.85
C HIS A 217 6.90 2.81 9.38
N PHE A 218 6.55 2.80 10.67
CA PHE A 218 5.79 3.89 11.29
C PHE A 218 6.48 5.26 11.21
N GLY A 219 7.81 5.27 11.25
CA GLY A 219 8.59 6.51 11.16
C GLY A 219 8.48 7.22 9.82
N ASN A 220 8.12 6.50 8.74
CA ASN A 220 7.96 7.04 7.39
C ASN A 220 9.18 7.87 6.93
N ASP A 221 10.38 7.37 7.24
CA ASP A 221 11.71 7.86 6.83
C ASP A 221 11.84 9.35 6.48
N GLY A 222 11.73 10.22 7.48
CA GLY A 222 11.88 11.67 7.32
C GLY A 222 10.64 12.39 6.79
N TRP A 223 9.74 11.72 6.05
CA TRP A 223 8.41 12.27 5.72
C TRP A 223 7.55 12.45 6.96
N GLY A 224 7.77 11.60 7.97
CA GLY A 224 7.10 11.64 9.26
C GLY A 224 5.76 10.89 9.27
N SER A 225 5.39 10.39 10.44
CA SER A 225 4.20 9.54 10.63
C SER A 225 2.88 10.24 10.29
N ASN A 226 2.84 11.58 10.32
CA ASN A 226 1.69 12.38 9.89
C ASN A 226 1.56 12.50 8.36
N GLN A 227 2.44 11.86 7.59
CA GLN A 227 2.42 11.84 6.12
C GLN A 227 2.31 10.40 5.57
N ILE A 228 2.01 9.43 6.45
CA ILE A 228 1.77 8.03 6.06
C ILE A 228 0.66 7.94 5.02
N ASP A 229 -0.36 8.80 5.09
CA ASP A 229 -1.50 8.74 4.19
C ASP A 229 -1.16 8.85 2.70
N ARG A 230 -0.24 9.75 2.30
CA ARG A 230 0.18 9.89 0.89
C ARG A 230 1.03 8.71 0.44
N VAL A 231 1.99 8.30 1.26
CA VAL A 231 2.84 7.14 0.96
C VAL A 231 1.98 5.88 0.88
N PHE A 232 1.07 5.65 1.82
CA PHE A 232 0.16 4.51 1.78
C PHE A 232 -0.75 4.52 0.54
N ALA A 233 -1.21 5.68 0.10
CA ALA A 233 -1.98 5.80 -1.14
C ALA A 233 -1.15 5.45 -2.38
N HIS A 234 0.11 5.90 -2.43
CA HIS A 234 1.08 5.54 -3.46
C HIS A 234 1.33 4.03 -3.51
N GLU A 235 1.71 3.43 -2.37
CA GLU A 235 1.97 1.99 -2.27
C GLU A 235 0.73 1.14 -2.57
N THR A 236 -0.46 1.63 -2.20
CA THR A 236 -1.72 0.99 -2.60
C THR A 236 -1.88 1.01 -4.12
N GLY A 237 -1.34 2.00 -4.83
CA GLY A 237 -1.34 2.01 -6.29
C GLY A 237 -0.60 0.80 -6.88
N HIS A 238 0.55 0.43 -6.31
CA HIS A 238 1.28 -0.76 -6.71
C HIS A 238 0.53 -2.06 -6.44
N ILE A 239 -0.23 -2.14 -5.35
CA ILE A 239 -1.15 -3.28 -5.09
C ILE A 239 -2.09 -3.50 -6.28
N PHE A 240 -2.50 -2.43 -6.96
CA PHE A 240 -3.34 -2.46 -8.16
C PHE A 240 -2.55 -2.29 -9.47
N ASN A 241 -1.28 -2.68 -9.49
CA ASN A 241 -0.39 -2.71 -10.65
C ASN A 241 -0.02 -1.35 -11.27
N ALA A 242 -0.24 -0.23 -10.60
CA ALA A 242 0.29 1.05 -11.06
C ALA A 242 1.82 1.08 -10.96
N PRO A 243 2.56 1.60 -11.97
CA PRO A 243 4.00 1.83 -11.90
C PRO A 243 4.32 3.13 -11.16
N ASP A 244 5.58 3.26 -10.75
CA ASP A 244 6.14 4.57 -10.40
C ASP A 244 6.26 5.46 -11.62
N GLU A 245 6.08 6.76 -11.43
CA GLU A 245 6.08 7.74 -12.52
C GLU A 245 7.20 8.80 -12.37
N TYR A 246 8.03 8.72 -11.32
CA TYR A 246 9.13 9.65 -11.08
C TYR A 246 10.47 9.16 -11.65
N ALA A 247 11.37 10.10 -11.99
CA ALA A 247 12.55 9.78 -12.79
C ALA A 247 13.54 8.82 -12.09
N SER A 248 13.77 8.96 -10.78
CA SER A 248 14.72 8.11 -10.05
C SER A 248 14.22 6.69 -9.79
N SER A 249 12.94 6.39 -10.07
CA SER A 249 12.42 5.03 -10.06
C SER A 249 12.80 4.24 -11.31
N ASN A 250 13.54 4.85 -12.25
CA ASN A 250 13.75 4.33 -13.60
C ASN A 250 12.42 4.00 -14.30
N CYS A 251 11.40 4.85 -14.14
CA CYS A 251 10.11 4.62 -14.77
C CYS A 251 10.26 4.32 -16.28
N ASP A 252 9.52 3.32 -16.77
CA ASP A 252 9.50 2.95 -18.18
C ASP A 252 8.26 3.53 -18.86
N CYS A 253 8.47 4.28 -19.94
CA CYS A 253 7.45 4.90 -20.78
C CYS A 253 6.57 3.89 -21.53
N GLY A 254 7.08 2.67 -21.69
CA GLY A 254 6.34 1.54 -22.22
C GLY A 254 5.67 0.74 -21.11
N GLY A 255 5.91 -0.56 -21.16
CA GLY A 255 5.27 -1.54 -20.29
C GLY A 255 3.79 -1.75 -20.58
N SER A 256 3.19 -2.60 -19.75
CA SER A 256 1.77 -2.94 -19.79
C SER A 256 1.31 -3.00 -18.33
N TRP A 257 0.68 -1.92 -17.87
CA TRP A 257 0.36 -1.73 -16.46
C TRP A 257 -1.15 -1.74 -16.21
N GLY A 258 -1.55 -2.23 -15.03
CA GLY A 258 -2.96 -2.39 -14.69
C GLY A 258 -3.71 -3.42 -15.52
N VAL A 259 -5.02 -3.53 -15.29
CA VAL A 259 -5.91 -4.45 -16.04
C VAL A 259 -6.05 -4.08 -17.52
N PHE A 260 -5.76 -2.82 -17.85
CA PHE A 260 -5.91 -2.26 -19.18
C PHE A 260 -4.64 -2.40 -20.03
N GLY A 261 -3.52 -2.80 -19.42
CA GLY A 261 -2.25 -2.94 -20.11
C GLY A 261 -1.72 -1.60 -20.65
N GLU A 262 -2.01 -0.51 -19.94
CA GLU A 262 -1.72 0.84 -20.41
C GLU A 262 -0.24 1.18 -20.16
N PRO A 263 0.47 1.76 -21.14
CA PRO A 263 1.82 2.26 -20.95
C PRO A 263 1.89 3.33 -19.86
N ASN A 264 3.06 3.53 -19.28
CA ASN A 264 3.26 4.62 -18.32
C ASN A 264 3.49 5.98 -19.02
N ALA A 265 2.43 6.54 -19.58
CA ALA A 265 2.49 7.80 -20.31
C ALA A 265 2.83 9.03 -19.45
N ASN A 266 2.84 8.91 -18.11
CA ASN A 266 3.22 10.00 -17.21
C ASN A 266 4.63 9.84 -16.62
N CYS A 267 5.40 8.84 -17.05
CA CYS A 267 6.77 8.64 -16.62
C CYS A 267 7.63 9.89 -16.87
N ALA A 268 8.23 10.43 -15.81
CA ALA A 268 9.02 11.66 -15.84
C ALA A 268 10.24 11.61 -16.75
N ALA A 269 10.73 10.42 -17.12
CA ALA A 269 11.88 10.26 -18.02
C ALA A 269 11.55 10.63 -19.48
N CYS A 270 10.28 10.65 -19.88
CA CYS A 270 9.90 10.82 -21.30
C CYS A 270 8.60 11.59 -21.53
N ALA A 271 7.71 11.67 -20.54
CA ALA A 271 6.50 12.45 -20.67
C ALA A 271 6.87 13.92 -20.94
N PRO A 272 6.19 14.61 -21.88
CA PRO A 272 6.47 16.02 -22.15
C PRO A 272 6.46 16.85 -20.87
N GLY A 273 7.52 17.65 -20.66
CA GLY A 273 7.68 18.45 -19.45
C GLY A 273 7.96 17.66 -18.17
N GLY A 274 8.31 16.36 -18.27
CA GLY A 274 8.54 15.48 -17.12
C GLY A 274 7.26 14.90 -16.51
N GLY A 275 6.14 14.96 -17.23
CA GLY A 275 4.83 14.50 -16.75
C GLY A 275 4.13 15.52 -15.86
N VAL A 276 2.92 15.20 -15.43
CA VAL A 276 2.12 16.01 -14.50
C VAL A 276 2.16 15.39 -13.11
N ASP A 277 2.02 16.22 -12.08
CA ASP A 277 2.03 15.73 -10.70
C ASP A 277 0.82 14.82 -10.42
N CYS A 278 1.10 13.71 -9.75
CA CYS A 278 0.14 12.71 -9.34
C CYS A 278 0.72 11.86 -8.22
N ILE A 279 -0.13 11.09 -7.54
CA ILE A 279 0.29 10.27 -6.41
C ILE A 279 1.38 9.25 -6.74
N MET A 280 1.52 8.80 -8.00
CA MET A 280 2.58 7.87 -8.42
C MET A 280 3.89 8.56 -8.81
N LYS A 281 3.92 9.89 -8.92
CA LYS A 281 5.10 10.69 -9.29
C LYS A 281 5.61 11.54 -8.13
N SER A 282 4.73 12.11 -7.34
CA SER A 282 5.08 13.10 -6.33
C SER A 282 4.18 13.04 -5.11
N ASN A 283 4.65 13.68 -4.04
CA ASN A 283 3.97 13.82 -2.75
C ASN A 283 2.79 14.81 -2.81
N ASP A 284 1.86 14.52 -3.71
CA ASP A 284 0.72 15.34 -4.06
C ASP A 284 -0.60 14.58 -3.96
N TRP A 285 -1.64 15.29 -3.52
CA TRP A 285 -3.01 14.81 -3.61
C TRP A 285 -3.59 15.04 -5.01
N ALA A 286 -2.88 14.53 -6.01
CA ALA A 286 -3.23 14.64 -7.42
C ALA A 286 -3.30 13.26 -8.06
N MET A 287 -4.08 13.14 -9.13
CA MET A 287 -4.27 11.91 -9.88
C MET A 287 -4.22 12.24 -11.36
N CYS A 288 -3.31 11.61 -12.11
CA CYS A 288 -3.21 11.77 -13.56
C CYS A 288 -4.03 10.70 -14.28
N ASN A 289 -4.28 10.90 -15.58
CA ASN A 289 -5.03 9.95 -16.39
C ASN A 289 -4.34 8.58 -16.49
N SER A 290 -3.00 8.55 -16.57
CA SER A 290 -2.23 7.30 -16.62
C SER A 290 -2.49 6.45 -15.37
N THR A 291 -2.34 7.04 -14.18
CA THR A 291 -2.60 6.33 -12.93
C THR A 291 -4.08 5.89 -12.82
N LEU A 292 -5.05 6.70 -13.25
CA LEU A 292 -6.47 6.27 -13.25
C LEU A 292 -6.70 4.99 -14.05
N LEU A 293 -6.05 4.89 -15.22
CA LEU A 293 -6.09 3.71 -16.08
C LEU A 293 -5.37 2.53 -15.43
N HIS A 294 -4.16 2.74 -14.89
CA HIS A 294 -3.39 1.65 -14.27
C HIS A 294 -4.13 1.06 -13.05
N LEU A 295 -4.77 1.90 -12.24
CA LEU A 295 -5.60 1.45 -11.11
C LEU A 295 -6.87 0.71 -11.57
N GLY A 296 -7.26 0.81 -12.84
CA GLY A 296 -8.37 0.06 -13.40
C GLY A 296 -9.76 0.53 -12.94
N TYR A 297 -9.91 1.81 -12.57
CA TYR A 297 -11.20 2.38 -12.16
C TYR A 297 -12.29 2.17 -13.23
N ASN A 298 -13.55 2.18 -12.80
CA ASN A 298 -14.68 2.22 -13.72
C ASN A 298 -14.92 3.65 -14.23
N GLY A 299 -15.35 3.77 -15.49
CA GLY A 299 -15.71 5.06 -16.10
C GLY A 299 -14.52 5.93 -16.53
N VAL A 300 -13.30 5.39 -16.51
CA VAL A 300 -12.14 6.08 -17.09
C VAL A 300 -12.24 5.99 -18.61
N PRO A 301 -12.14 7.12 -19.35
CA PRO A 301 -12.06 7.08 -20.81
C PRO A 301 -10.78 6.35 -21.23
N HIS A 302 -10.93 5.13 -21.73
CA HIS A 302 -9.85 4.34 -22.33
C HIS A 302 -10.10 4.26 -23.84
N PRO A 303 -9.11 4.53 -24.70
CA PRO A 303 -9.25 4.31 -26.15
C PRO A 303 -9.60 2.83 -26.38
N ALA A 304 -10.82 2.56 -26.82
CA ALA A 304 -11.50 1.26 -26.83
C ALA A 304 -10.59 0.02 -26.78
N MET A 305 -10.74 -0.79 -25.72
CA MET A 305 -10.40 -2.21 -25.79
C MET A 305 -11.10 -2.81 -27.02
N PRO A 306 -10.39 -3.46 -27.95
CA PRO A 306 -11.06 -4.14 -29.05
C PRO A 306 -12.07 -5.14 -28.48
N ALA A 307 -13.31 -5.06 -28.97
CA ALA A 307 -14.38 -5.94 -28.53
C ALA A 307 -14.06 -7.41 -28.88
N GLY A 308 -13.91 -8.26 -27.86
CA GLY A 308 -13.74 -9.71 -27.97
C GLY A 308 -12.68 -10.18 -26.96
N THR A 309 -12.97 -11.02 -25.98
CA THR A 309 -13.70 -12.29 -26.05
C THR A 309 -14.56 -12.54 -24.82
N SER A 310 -15.77 -13.05 -25.09
CA SER A 310 -16.72 -13.69 -24.16
C SER A 310 -16.09 -14.75 -23.25
#